data_AF-G7UVH9-F1
#
_entry.id   AF-G7UVH9-F1
#
_cell.length_a   1.000
_cell.length_b   1.000
_cell.length_c   1.000
_cell.angle_alpha   90.00
_cell.angle_beta   90.00
_cell.angle_gamma   90.00
#
_symmetry.space_group_name_H-M   'P 1'
#
loop_
_entity.id
_entity.type
_entity.pdbx_description
1 polymer ?
#
loop_
_entity_poly.entity_id
_entity_poly.type
_entity_poly.pdbx_seq_one_letter_code
_entity_poly.pdbx_strand_id
1 'polypeptide(L)' 'MTTLSQQVHQIAEQLPPEATWDEVRYQVELRASIERGLADVKAGRVVPVEELLAEFGMLE' A
#
# COMPACT_ATOMS: atom_id res chain seq x y z
N MET A 1 -0.36 11.95 14.88
CA MET A 1 0.50 11.17 13.98
C MET A 1 1.10 10.04 14.76
N THR A 2 0.94 8.80 14.32
CA THR A 2 1.70 7.66 14.85
C THR A 2 3.14 7.72 14.32
N THR A 3 4.11 7.32 15.13
CA THR A 3 5.51 7.20 14.69
C THR A 3 5.70 5.95 13.83
N LEU A 4 6.79 5.89 13.06
CA LEU A 4 7.13 4.68 12.29
C LEU A 4 7.23 3.44 13.19
N SER A 5 7.85 3.58 14.36
CA SER A 5 7.95 2.48 15.33
C SER A 5 6.58 2.00 15.78
N GLN A 6 5.65 2.92 16.10
CA GLN A 6 4.27 2.55 16.46
C GLN A 6 3.55 1.83 15.32
N GLN A 7 3.76 2.26 14.07
CA GLN A 7 3.16 1.60 12.91
C GLN A 7 3.71 0.18 12.70
N VAL A 8 5.02 -0.01 12.88
CA VAL A 8 5.65 -1.34 12.80
C VAL A 8 5.11 -2.26 13.91
N HIS A 9 4.93 -1.75 15.13
CA HIS A 9 4.30 -2.51 16.20
C HIS A 9 2.86 -2.93 15.85
N GLN A 10 2.06 -2.04 15.27
CA GLN A 10 0.70 -2.35 14.82
C GLN A 10 0.67 -3.43 13.73
N ILE A 11 1.63 -3.40 12.78
CA ILE A 11 1.77 -4.46 11.78
C ILE A 11 2.08 -5.79 12.48
N ALA A 12 3.02 -5.79 13.43
CA ALA A 12 3.41 -7.00 14.16
C ALA A 12 2.24 -7.61 14.96
N GLU A 13 1.39 -6.79 15.57
CA GLU A 13 0.21 -7.24 16.33
C GLU A 13 -0.87 -7.92 15.45
N GLN A 14 -0.87 -7.65 14.14
CA GLN A 14 -1.86 -8.20 13.21
C GLN A 14 -1.38 -9.46 12.48
N LEU A 15 -0.11 -9.82 12.63
CA LEU A 15 0.45 -11.02 11.99
C LEU A 15 -0.02 -12.29 12.70
N PRO A 16 -0.31 -13.37 11.95
CA PRO A 16 -0.57 -14.67 12.57
C PRO A 16 0.68 -15.20 13.29
N PRO A 17 0.54 -16.02 14.34
CA PRO A 17 1.67 -16.58 15.09
C PRO A 17 2.68 -17.35 14.21
N GLU A 18 2.20 -17.98 13.16
CA GLU A 18 2.95 -18.76 12.18
C GLU A 18 3.51 -17.93 11.00
N ALA A 19 3.40 -16.60 11.06
CA ALA A 19 3.87 -15.71 10.00
C ALA A 19 5.35 -15.93 9.70
N THR A 20 5.65 -15.96 8.41
CA THR A 20 6.99 -16.06 7.84
C THR A 20 7.60 -14.67 7.64
N TRP A 21 8.93 -14.62 7.46
CA TRP A 21 9.62 -13.38 7.09
C TRP A 21 9.15 -12.79 5.75
N ASP A 22 8.63 -13.64 4.85
CA ASP A 22 8.06 -13.18 3.59
C ASP A 22 6.76 -12.41 3.80
N GLU A 23 5.91 -12.86 4.73
CA GLU A 23 4.67 -12.17 5.08
C GLU A 23 4.94 -10.87 5.84
N VAL A 24 5.94 -10.85 6.74
CA VAL A 24 6.39 -9.63 7.41
C VAL A 24 6.81 -8.59 6.37
N ARG A 25 7.67 -8.97 5.42
CA ARG A 25 8.14 -8.08 4.34
C ARG A 25 6.96 -7.57 3.51
N TYR A 26 6.05 -8.47 3.14
CA TYR A 26 4.87 -8.10 2.36
C TYR A 26 4.03 -7.03 3.07
N GLN A 27 3.74 -7.20 4.36
CA GLN A 27 2.92 -6.23 5.10
C GLN A 27 3.60 -4.85 5.20
N VAL A 28 4.92 -4.82 5.43
CA VAL A 28 5.67 -3.56 5.47
C VAL A 28 5.65 -2.86 4.11
N GLU A 29 5.88 -3.59 3.01
CA GLU A 29 5.87 -3.01 1.67
C GLU A 29 4.46 -2.57 1.26
N LEU A 30 3.44 -3.35 1.60
CA LEU A 30 2.05 -2.99 1.36
C LEU A 30 1.70 -1.66 2.05
N ARG A 31 2.08 -1.50 3.33
CA ARG A 31 1.87 -0.24 4.05
C ARG A 31 2.60 0.92 3.37
N ALA A 32 3.87 0.74 3.02
CA ALA A 32 4.65 1.77 2.34
C ALA A 32 4.04 2.16 0.98
N SER A 33 3.54 1.19 0.23
CA SER A 33 2.87 1.43 -1.06
C SER A 33 1.60 2.23 -0.93
N ILE A 34 0.79 1.97 0.11
CA ILE A 34 -0.43 2.75 0.39
C ILE A 34 -0.06 4.20 0.71
N GLU A 35 0.92 4.44 1.58
CA GLU A 35 1.35 5.79 1.94
C GLU A 35 1.89 6.57 0.73
N ARG A 36 2.65 5.92 -0.16
CA ARG A 36 3.08 6.50 -1.44
C ARG A 36 1.89 6.87 -2.33
N GLY A 37 0.94 5.96 -2.50
CA GLY A 37 -0.27 6.22 -3.29
C GLY A 37 -1.11 7.38 -2.73
N LEU A 38 -1.28 7.46 -1.41
CA LEU A 38 -1.95 8.60 -0.76
C LEU A 38 -1.21 9.92 -1.00
N ALA A 39 0.13 9.90 -0.97
CA ALA A 39 0.94 11.06 -1.28
C ALA A 39 0.84 11.47 -2.76
N ASP A 40 0.77 10.50 -3.68
CA ASP A 40 0.56 10.73 -5.11
C ASP A 40 -0.79 11.40 -5.38
N VAL A 41 -1.87 10.89 -4.77
CA VAL A 41 -3.21 11.49 -4.82
C VAL A 41 -3.17 12.93 -4.32
N LYS A 42 -2.56 13.18 -3.16
CA LYS A 42 -2.44 14.53 -2.60
C LYS A 42 -1.64 15.48 -3.50
N ALA A 43 -0.66 14.96 -4.22
CA ALA A 43 0.16 15.72 -5.16
C ALA A 43 -0.46 15.86 -6.56
N GLY A 44 -1.64 15.28 -6.80
CA GLY A 44 -2.27 15.26 -8.13
C GLY A 44 -1.56 14.35 -9.15
N ARG A 45 -0.69 13.44 -8.70
CA ARG A 45 -0.05 12.43 -9.55
C ARG A 45 -0.97 11.24 -9.74
N VAL A 46 -2.09 11.47 -10.43
CA VAL A 46 -3.13 10.47 -10.69
C VAL A 46 -3.42 10.42 -12.19
N VAL A 47 -4.00 9.31 -12.64
CA VAL A 47 -4.52 9.15 -14.01
C VAL A 47 -6.04 9.08 -13.96
N PRO A 48 -6.77 9.62 -14.95
CA PRO A 48 -8.20 9.36 -15.10
C PRO A 48 -8.50 7.87 -15.24
N VAL A 49 -9.64 7.43 -14.70
CA VAL A 49 -10.00 5.99 -14.70
C VAL A 49 -10.21 5.47 -16.12
N GLU A 50 -10.71 6.31 -17.03
CA GLU A 50 -10.91 5.98 -18.43
C GLU A 50 -9.58 5.73 -19.14
N GLU A 51 -8.56 6.55 -18.86
CA GLU A 51 -7.21 6.38 -19.40
C GLU A 51 -6.55 5.10 -18.87
N LEU A 52 -6.71 4.81 -17.58
CA LEU A 52 -6.23 3.57 -16.97
C LEU A 52 -6.87 2.34 -17.63
N LEU A 53 -8.20 2.31 -17.75
CA LEU A 53 -8.90 1.18 -18.35
C LEU A 53 -8.50 0.99 -19.82
N ALA A 54 -8.25 2.08 -20.56
CA ALA A 54 -7.73 2.00 -21.92
C ALA A 54 -6.38 1.27 -21.98
N GLU A 55 -5.45 1.63 -21.10
CA GLU A 55 -4.10 1.07 -21.06
C GLU A 55 -4.11 -0.43 -20.78
N PHE A 56 -5.05 -0.90 -19.96
CA PHE A 56 -5.24 -2.32 -19.65
C PHE A 56 -6.16 -3.07 -20.63
N GLY A 57 -6.67 -2.42 -21.67
CA GLY A 57 -7.60 -3.03 -22.64
C GLY A 57 -8.95 -3.41 -22.02
N MET A 58 -9.38 -2.68 -20.99
CA MET A 58 -10.59 -2.89 -20.21
C MET A 58 -11.70 -1.86 -20.49
N LEU A 59 -11.55 -1.06 -21.54
CA LEU A 59 -12.63 -0.22 -22.06
C LEU A 59 -13.56 -1.10 -22.92
N GLU A 60 -14.81 -1.26 -22.49
CA GLU A 60 -15.90 -1.83 -23.29
C GLU A 60 -16.38 -0.88 -24.39
#